data_AF-A0A0M3HLX0-F1
#
_entry.id   AF-A0A0M3HLX0-F1
#
_cell.length_a   1.000
_cell.length_b   1.000
_cell.length_c   1.000
_cell.angle_alpha   90.00
_cell.angle_beta   90.00
_cell.angle_gamma   90.00
#
_symmetry.space_group_name_H-M   'P 1'
#
loop_
_entity.id
_entity.type
_entity.pdbx_description
1 polymer ?
#
loop_
_entity_poly.entity_id
_entity_poly.type
_entity_poly.pdbx_seq_one_letter_code
_entity_poly.pdbx_strand_id
1 'polypeptide(L)' 'MVQIVLQIFSEKGNVAEVLPEFLSEYTSKELRKCGVNVISETEVKNVVVDDHGCLKLTLSNGGISLAY' A
#
# COMPACT_ATOMS: atom_id res chain seq x y z
N MET A 1 -12.69 -17.02 0.34
CA MET A 1 -11.38 -16.35 0.52
C MET A 1 -11.58 -14.89 0.21
N VAL A 2 -11.25 -13.99 1.14
CA VAL A 2 -11.30 -12.54 0.89
C VAL A 2 -9.91 -12.14 0.42
N GLN A 3 -9.81 -11.67 -0.82
CA GLN A 3 -8.55 -11.22 -1.40
C GLN A 3 -8.30 -9.78 -0.95
N ILE A 4 -7.27 -9.56 -0.14
CA ILE A 4 -6.88 -8.23 0.31
C ILE A 4 -5.90 -7.68 -0.73
N VAL A 5 -6.28 -6.61 -1.44
CA VAL A 5 -5.37 -5.92 -2.36
C VAL A 5 -4.64 -4.83 -1.58
N LEU A 6 -3.32 -4.93 -1.53
CA LEU A 6 -2.45 -3.96 -0.87
C LEU A 6 -1.74 -3.12 -1.93
N GLN A 7 -1.74 -1.80 -1.76
CA GLN A 7 -0.97 -0.89 -2.60
C GLN A 7 -0.12 0.02 -1.72
N ILE A 8 1.21 -0.11 -1.81
CA ILE A 8 2.18 0.68 -1.04
C ILE A 8 3.02 1.52 -1.99
N PHE A 9 3.23 2.80 -1.68
CA PHE A 9 4.09 3.69 -2.46
C PHE A 9 4.57 4.89 -1.63
N SER A 10 5.70 5.48 -2.04
CA SER A 10 6.37 6.60 -1.36
C SER A 10 5.65 7.94 -1.55
N GLU A 11 4.85 8.08 -2.60
CA GLU A 11 4.18 9.32 -2.95
C GLU A 11 2.92 9.55 -2.08
N LYS A 12 2.41 10.78 -2.11
CA LYS A 12 1.21 11.20 -1.35
C LYS A 12 -0.10 10.57 -1.87
N GLY A 13 -0.13 10.22 -3.14
CA GLY A 13 -1.31 9.66 -3.79
C GLY A 13 -0.98 8.89 -5.05
N ASN A 14 -2.01 8.29 -5.64
CA ASN A 14 -1.87 7.48 -6.85
C ASN A 14 -1.45 8.35 -8.03
N VAL A 15 -0.47 7.86 -8.80
CA VAL A 15 0.01 8.51 -10.03
C VAL A 15 0.43 9.98 -9.77
N ALA A 16 0.97 10.26 -8.59
CA ALA A 16 1.31 11.63 -8.15
C ALA A 16 2.34 12.33 -9.06
N GLU A 17 3.17 11.58 -9.79
CA GLU A 17 4.12 12.15 -10.74
C GLU A 17 3.46 12.74 -12.00
N VAL A 18 2.19 12.39 -12.26
CA VAL A 18 1.44 12.82 -13.47
C VAL A 18 0.24 13.66 -13.11
N LEU A 19 -0.47 13.33 -12.01
CA LEU A 19 -1.71 13.98 -11.62
C LEU A 19 -1.46 15.18 -10.69
N PRO A 20 -2.26 16.25 -10.80
CA PRO A 20 -2.33 17.26 -9.75
C PRO A 20 -2.67 16.62 -8.39
N GLU A 21 -2.14 17.20 -7.33
CA GLU A 21 -2.23 16.65 -5.96
C GLU A 21 -3.66 16.27 -5.55
N PHE A 22 -4.63 17.16 -5.77
CA PHE A 22 -6.03 16.90 -5.40
C PHE A 22 -6.61 15.66 -6.10
N LEU A 23 -6.24 15.44 -7.37
CA LEU A 23 -6.76 14.35 -8.18
C LEU A 23 -6.05 13.04 -7.81
N SER A 24 -4.74 13.11 -7.56
CA SER A 24 -3.96 11.99 -7.05
C SER A 24 -4.51 11.47 -5.72
N GLU A 25 -4.78 12.38 -4.76
CA GLU A 25 -5.41 12.03 -3.49
C GLU A 25 -6.84 11.49 -3.67
N TYR A 26 -7.63 12.10 -4.55
CA TYR A 26 -8.98 11.64 -4.85
C TYR A 26 -8.98 10.21 -5.39
N THR A 27 -8.11 9.89 -6.35
CA THR A 27 -7.96 8.54 -6.89
C THR A 27 -7.60 7.52 -5.81
N SER A 28 -6.67 7.85 -4.90
CA SER A 28 -6.35 6.98 -3.76
C SER A 28 -7.54 6.78 -2.82
N LYS A 29 -8.36 7.82 -2.60
CA LYS A 29 -9.59 7.71 -1.79
C LYS A 29 -10.64 6.82 -2.47
N GLU A 30 -10.80 6.91 -3.79
CA GLU A 30 -11.72 6.03 -4.53
C GLU A 30 -11.27 4.56 -4.47
N LEU A 31 -9.98 4.25 -4.62
CA LEU A 31 -9.50 2.87 -4.46
C LEU A 31 -9.74 2.30 -3.06
N ARG A 32 -9.59 3.12 -2.01
CA ARG A 32 -9.94 2.71 -0.64
C ARG A 32 -11.42 2.34 -0.51
N LYS A 33 -12.31 3.07 -1.18
CA LYS A 33 -13.75 2.73 -1.22
C LYS A 33 -14.03 1.42 -1.96
N CYS A 34 -13.19 1.05 -2.93
CA CYS A 34 -13.25 -0.24 -3.62
C CYS A 34 -12.66 -1.41 -2.82
N GLY A 35 -12.18 -1.18 -1.59
CA GLY A 35 -11.62 -2.22 -0.73
C GLY A 35 -10.11 -2.45 -0.89
N VAL A 36 -9.41 -1.59 -1.64
CA VAL A 36 -7.94 -1.63 -1.72
C VAL A 36 -7.36 -0.96 -0.48
N ASN A 37 -6.44 -1.64 0.20
CA ASN A 37 -5.69 -1.04 1.30
C ASN A 37 -4.52 -0.22 0.74
N VAL A 38 -4.76 1.07 0.54
CA VAL A 38 -3.78 2.02 -0.02
C VAL A 38 -2.97 2.66 1.12
N ILE A 39 -1.67 2.36 1.16
CA ILE A 39 -0.67 2.87 2.11
C ILE A 39 0.30 3.78 1.35
N SER A 40 0.01 5.08 1.36
CA SER A 40 0.83 6.13 0.76
C SER A 40 1.94 6.60 1.70
N GLU A 41 2.87 7.40 1.20
CA GLU A 41 3.97 8.02 1.97
C GLU A 41 4.80 7.00 2.76
N THR A 42 4.93 5.79 2.22
CA THR A 42 5.53 4.65 2.91
C THR A 42 6.33 3.78 1.95
N GLU A 43 7.49 3.30 2.40
CA GLU A 43 8.36 2.41 1.64
C GLU A 43 8.45 1.04 2.31
N VAL A 44 8.65 -0.02 1.52
CA VAL A 44 9.00 -1.35 2.04
C VAL A 44 10.49 -1.37 2.37
N LYS A 45 10.84 -1.60 3.64
CA LYS A 45 12.23 -1.68 4.12
C LYS A 45 12.75 -3.11 4.18
N ASN A 46 11.89 -4.09 4.46
CA ASN A 46 12.27 -5.50 4.51
C ASN A 46 11.11 -6.40 4.08
N VAL A 47 11.45 -7.57 3.54
CA VAL A 47 10.51 -8.61 3.13
C VAL A 47 11.03 -9.95 3.63
N VAL A 48 10.24 -10.66 4.43
CA VAL A 48 10.57 -12.01 4.90
C VAL A 48 9.40 -12.95 4.64
N VAL A 49 9.69 -14.22 4.42
CA VAL A 49 8.67 -15.28 4.35
C VAL A 49 8.49 -15.84 5.76
N ASP A 50 7.26 -15.99 6.23
CA ASP A 50 6.96 -16.60 7.53
C ASP A 50 6.88 -18.13 7.47
N ASP A 51 6.70 -18.76 8.63
CA ASP A 51 6.64 -20.22 8.77
C ASP A 51 5.46 -20.87 8.01
N HIS A 52 4.48 -20.05 7.59
CA HIS A 52 3.30 -20.47 6.82
C HIS A 52 3.44 -20.16 5.33
N GLY A 53 4.58 -19.63 4.89
CA GLY A 53 4.84 -19.25 3.50
C GLY A 53 4.27 -17.89 3.10
N CYS A 54 3.76 -17.09 4.04
CA CYS A 54 3.23 -15.75 3.75
C CYS A 54 4.34 -14.70 3.76
N LEU A 55 4.18 -13.63 2.98
CA LEU A 55 5.11 -12.52 2.95
C LEU A 55 4.81 -11.53 4.08
N LYS A 56 5.81 -11.24 4.91
CA LYS A 56 5.77 -10.22 5.95
C LYS A 56 6.64 -9.05 5.54
N LEU A 57 6.00 -7.90 5.35
CA LEU A 57 6.62 -6.64 4.95
C LEU A 57 6.88 -5.78 6.18
N THR A 58 8.08 -5.23 6.28
CA THR A 58 8.41 -4.16 7.25
C THR A 58 8.40 -2.83 6.51
N LEU A 59 7.61 -1.88 6.98
CA LEU A 59 7.38 -0.59 6.35
C LEU A 59 8.19 0.53 7.03
N SER A 60 8.53 1.57 6.28
CA SER A 60 9.30 2.72 6.78
C SER A 60 8.60 3.49 7.90
N ASN A 61 7.26 3.44 7.94
CA ASN A 61 6.44 4.04 8.98
C ASN A 61 6.37 3.21 10.28
N GLY A 62 7.16 2.13 10.38
CA GLY A 62 7.15 1.20 11.51
C GLY A 62 6.04 0.14 11.44
N GLY A 63 5.18 0.18 10.43
CA GLY A 63 4.13 -0.81 10.22
C GLY A 63 4.64 -2.16 9.73
N ILE A 64 3.89 -3.21 10.04
CA ILE A 64 4.09 -4.56 9.48
C ILE A 64 2.84 -4.92 8.68
N SER A 65 3.01 -5.40 7.44
CA SER A 65 1.92 -5.86 6.58
C SER A 65 2.13 -7.31 6.14
N LEU A 66 1.04 -8.06 6.00
CA LEU A 66 1.05 -9.45 5.55
C LEU A 66 0.46 -9.51 4.14
N ALA A 67 1.18 -10.15 3.23
CA ALA A 67 0.72 -10.48 1.89
C ALA A 67 0.69 -12.00 1.71
N TYR A 68 -0.38 -12.49 1.08
CA TYR A 68 -0.68 -13.90 0.84
C TYR A 68 -0.46 -14.25 -0.64
#